data_AF-A0A9D4A9Z3-F1
#
_entry.id   AF-A0A9D4A9Z3-F1
#
_cell.length_a   1.000
_cell.length_b   1.000
_cell.length_c   1.000
_cell.angle_alpha   90.00
_cell.angle_beta   90.00
_cell.angle_gamma   90.00
#
_symmetry.space_group_name_H-M   'P 1'
#
loop_
_entity.id
_entity.type
_entity.pdbx_description
1 polymer ?
#
loop_
_entity_poly.entity_id
_entity_poly.type
_entity_poly.pdbx_seq_one_letter_code
_entity_poly.pdbx_strand_id
1 'polypeptide(L)' 'MIISESFQVAAIMEKLPSTWKDFKNYLKHKKKEMSVEDLIVRLRIEEDNRGIEKRLNKAANYNIARANVVEAKKDFKNGK' A
#
# COMPACT_ATOMS: atom_id res chain seq x y z
N MET A 1 -33.08 -16.49 -0.17
CA MET A 1 -32.33 -16.31 1.09
C MET A 1 -31.67 -14.94 1.02
N ILE A 2 -31.96 -14.05 1.97
CA ILE A 2 -31.34 -12.72 2.04
C ILE A 2 -30.18 -12.80 3.03
N ILE A 3 -28.97 -12.45 2.60
CA ILE A 3 -27.78 -12.45 3.47
C ILE A 3 -27.71 -11.08 4.15
N SER A 4 -27.52 -11.05 5.47
CA SER A 4 -27.40 -9.79 6.21
C SER A 4 -26.19 -8.99 5.73
N GLU A 5 -26.34 -7.67 5.68
CA GLU A 5 -25.30 -6.77 5.22
C GLU A 5 -24.02 -6.87 6.06
N SER A 6 -24.18 -7.01 7.38
CA SER A 6 -23.09 -7.24 8.32
C SER A 6 -22.31 -8.53 8.03
N PHE A 7 -22.98 -9.59 7.59
CA PHE A 7 -22.29 -10.81 7.17
C PHE A 7 -21.54 -10.60 5.85
N GLN A 8 -22.15 -9.90 4.88
CA GLN A 8 -21.48 -9.60 3.61
C GLN A 8 -20.20 -8.78 3.84
N VAL A 9 -20.27 -7.75 4.67
CA VAL A 9 -19.12 -6.92 5.07
C VAL A 9 -18.03 -7.78 5.73
N ALA A 10 -18.39 -8.64 6.69
CA ALA A 10 -17.44 -9.55 7.34
C ALA A 10 -16.79 -10.52 6.34
N ALA A 11 -17.58 -11.10 5.43
CA ALA A 11 -17.10 -12.03 4.41
C ALA A 11 -16.11 -11.35 3.44
N ILE A 12 -16.41 -10.13 2.98
CA ILE A 12 -15.52 -9.35 2.11
C ILE A 12 -14.21 -9.03 2.85
N MET A 13 -14.29 -8.56 4.10
CA MET A 13 -13.10 -8.27 4.91
C MET A 13 -12.20 -9.50 5.06
N GLU A 14 -12.76 -10.69 5.25
CA GLU A 14 -11.92 -11.89 5.35
C GLU A 14 -11.29 -12.33 4.03
N LYS A 15 -11.93 -12.04 2.90
CA LYS A 15 -11.37 -12.33 1.56
C LYS A 15 -10.24 -11.39 1.14
N LEU A 16 -9.97 -10.30 1.86
CA LEU A 16 -8.84 -9.42 1.50
C LEU A 16 -7.48 -10.11 1.70
N PRO A 17 -6.48 -9.83 0.84
CA PRO A 17 -5.14 -10.41 0.96
C PRO A 17 -4.44 -10.09 2.28
N SER A 18 -3.45 -10.90 2.66
CA SER A 18 -2.63 -10.68 3.87
C SER A 18 -1.91 -9.33 3.88
N THR A 19 -1.57 -8.80 2.71
CA THR A 19 -0.96 -7.47 2.55
C THR A 19 -1.88 -6.33 3.00
N TRP A 20 -3.17 -6.58 3.25
CA TRP A 20 -4.16 -5.61 3.74
C TRP A 20 -4.39 -5.70 5.26
N LYS A 21 -3.48 -6.34 6.02
CA LYS A 21 -3.60 -6.53 7.47
C LYS A 21 -3.93 -5.25 8.24
N ASP A 22 -3.21 -4.16 7.98
CA ASP A 22 -3.41 -2.91 8.71
C ASP A 22 -4.76 -2.26 8.38
N PHE A 23 -5.20 -2.37 7.12
CA PHE A 23 -6.54 -1.95 6.71
C PHE A 23 -7.63 -2.80 7.37
N LYS A 24 -7.47 -4.13 7.44
CA LYS A 24 -8.39 -5.00 8.18
C LYS A 24 -8.49 -4.58 9.66
N ASN A 25 -7.37 -4.26 10.29
CA ASN A 25 -7.35 -3.78 11.68
C ASN A 25 -8.08 -2.44 11.81
N TYR A 26 -7.82 -1.49 10.91
CA TYR A 26 -8.53 -0.22 10.84
C TYR A 26 -10.05 -0.41 10.74
N LEU A 27 -10.52 -1.30 9.86
CA LEU A 27 -11.95 -1.59 9.73
C LEU A 27 -12.54 -2.18 11.02
N LYS A 28 -11.83 -3.09 11.70
CA LYS A 28 -12.26 -3.71 12.97
C LYS A 28 -12.37 -2.71 14.11
N HIS A 29 -11.50 -1.70 14.15
CA HIS A 29 -11.50 -0.68 15.21
C HIS A 29 -12.53 0.43 14.99
N LYS A 30 -13.10 0.55 13.79
CA LYS A 30 -14.10 1.58 13.51
C LYS A 30 -15.45 1.15 14.10
N LYS A 31 -15.82 1.71 15.25
CA LYS A 31 -17.09 1.47 15.96
C LYS A 31 -18.31 2.10 15.27
N LYS A 32 -18.45 1.94 13.96
CA LYS A 32 -19.64 2.37 13.20
C LYS A 32 -20.10 1.20 12.35
N GLU A 33 -21.40 0.89 12.38
CA GLU A 33 -22.00 0.02 11.37
C GLU A 33 -21.63 0.53 9.98
N MET A 34 -21.19 -0.39 9.13
CA MET A 34 -20.67 -0.11 7.81
C MET A 34 -21.51 -0.86 6.81
N SER A 35 -22.01 -0.15 5.80
CA SER A 35 -22.68 -0.77 4.67
C SER A 35 -21.68 -1.41 3.70
N VAL A 36 -22.18 -2.22 2.78
CA VAL A 36 -21.33 -2.78 1.70
C VAL A 36 -20.79 -1.65 0.80
N GLU A 37 -21.61 -0.63 0.52
CA GLU A 37 -21.20 0.54 -0.27
C GLU A 37 -20.09 1.33 0.42
N ASP A 38 -20.23 1.57 1.73
CA ASP A 38 -19.20 2.24 2.54
C ASP A 38 -17.87 1.47 2.50
N LEU A 39 -17.94 0.13 2.57
CA LEU A 39 -16.77 -0.73 2.47
C LEU A 39 -16.11 -0.62 1.08
N ILE A 40 -16.89 -0.65 0.01
CA ILE A 40 -16.39 -0.54 -1.38
C ILE A 40 -15.65 0.78 -1.60
N VAL A 41 -16.22 1.91 -1.14
CA VAL A 41 -15.57 3.22 -1.29
C VAL A 41 -14.21 3.24 -0.59
N ARG A 42 -14.14 2.69 0.62
CA ARG A 42 -12.88 2.63 1.39
C ARG A 42 -11.84 1.71 0.76
N LEU A 43 -12.27 0.58 0.20
CA LEU A 43 -11.38 -0.34 -0.51
C LEU A 43 -10.70 0.36 -1.68
N ARG A 44 -11.45 1.12 -2.48
CA ARG A 44 -10.90 1.89 -3.61
C ARG A 44 -9.88 2.93 -3.17
N ILE A 45 -10.20 3.70 -2.13
CA ILE A 45 -9.28 4.72 -1.57
C ILE A 45 -7.98 4.08 -1.07
N GLU A 46 -8.08 2.97 -0.34
CA GLU A 46 -6.90 2.25 0.16
C GLU A 46 -6.05 1.65 -0.97
N GLU A 47 -6.68 1.12 -2.02
CA GLU A 47 -5.99 0.62 -3.20
C GLU A 47 -5.19 1.74 -3.91
N ASP A 48 -5.80 2.91 -4.11
CA ASP A 48 -5.16 4.07 -4.70
C ASP A 48 -3.97 4.56 -3.86
N ASN A 49 -4.16 4.64 -2.54
CA ASN A 49 -3.09 5.04 -1.60
C ASN A 49 -1.89 4.10 -1.67
N ARG A 50 -2.12 2.79 -1.71
CA ARG A 50 -1.06 1.77 -1.89
C ARG A 50 -0.35 1.90 -3.23
N GLY A 51 -1.09 2.26 -4.28
CA GLY A 51 -0.52 2.55 -5.60
C GLY A 51 0.42 3.76 -5.58
N ILE A 52 0.00 4.84 -4.89
CA ILE A 52 0.80 6.05 -4.71
C ILE A 52 2.08 5.75 -3.92
N GLU A 53 1.96 5.06 -2.78
CA GLU A 53 3.11 4.73 -1.92
C GLU A 53 4.17 3.91 -2.68
N LYS A 54 3.75 2.88 -3.43
CA LYS A 54 4.68 2.09 -4.26
C LYS A 54 5.42 2.94 -5.29
N ARG A 55 4.75 3.90 -5.92
CA ARG A 55 5.38 4.82 -6.90
C ARG A 55 6.38 5.74 -6.22
N LEU A 56 6.03 6.31 -5.06
CA LEU A 56 6.91 7.17 -4.28
C LEU A 56 8.15 6.41 -3.80
N ASN A 57 7.98 5.21 -3.26
CA ASN A 57 9.08 4.35 -2.82
C ASN A 57 10.00 3.96 -3.99
N LYS A 58 9.44 3.66 -5.16
CA LYS A 58 10.23 3.38 -6.37
C LYS A 58 11.02 4.62 -6.82
N ALA A 59 10.40 5.80 -6.82
CA ALA A 59 11.06 7.04 -7.18
C ALA A 59 12.19 7.41 -6.20
N ALA A 60 11.96 7.25 -4.90
CA ALA A 60 12.97 7.46 -3.87
C ALA A 60 14.18 6.52 -4.07
N ASN A 61 13.93 5.21 -4.25
CA ASN A 61 14.99 4.24 -4.49
C ASN A 61 15.76 4.52 -5.79
N TYR A 62 15.07 4.92 -6.87
CA TYR A 62 15.73 5.30 -8.12
C TYR A 62 16.65 6.51 -7.95
N ASN A 63 16.21 7.53 -7.20
CA ASN A 63 17.01 8.72 -6.93
C ASN A 63 18.23 8.41 -6.05
N ILE A 64 18.09 7.54 -5.04
CA ILE A 64 19.22 7.05 -4.23
C ILE A 64 20.22 6.28 -5.09
N ALA A 65 19.74 5.38 -5.95
CA ALA A 65 20.61 4.64 -6.87
C ALA A 65 21.38 5.56 -7.83
N ARG A 66 20.75 6.64 -8.32
CA ARG A 66 21.43 7.64 -9.17
C ARG A 66 22.47 8.47 -8.41
N ALA A 67 22.21 8.84 -7.17
CA ALA A 67 23.16 9.58 -6.35
C ALA A 67 24.48 8.80 -6.16
N ASN A 68 24.38 7.48 -5.94
CA ASN A 68 25.54 6.61 -5.75
C ASN A 68 26.36 6.36 -7.03
N VAL A 69 25.84 6.65 -8.23
CA VAL A 69 26.56 6.44 -9.50
C VAL A 69 27.54 7.58 -9.82
N VAL A 70 27.41 8.75 -9.18
CA VAL A 70 28.23 9.94 -9.49
C VAL A 70 29.61 9.93 -8.81
N GLU A 71 29.84 9.10 -7.79
CA GLU A 71 31.10 9.12 -7.02
C GLU A 71 32.18 8.13 -7.52
N ALA A 72 31.85 7.19 -8.41
CA ALA A 72 32.77 6.12 -8.83
C ALA A 72 33.74 6.50 -9.98
N LYS A 73 34.03 7.79 -10.19
CA LYS A 73 35.09 8.23 -11.13
C LYS A 73 35.77 9.51 -10.68
N LYS A 74 36.87 9.38 -9.93
CA LYS A 74 38.11 10.16 -10.13
C LYS A 74 39.33 9.28 -9.81
N ASP A 75 39.86 8.73 -10.89
CA ASP A 75 41.29 8.65 -11.23
C ASP A 75 42.24 7.81 -10.37
N PHE A 76 42.28 6.51 -10.67
CA PHE A 76 43.53 5.73 -10.63
C PHE A 76 44.28 5.87 -11.96
N LYS A 77 45.48 6.48 -11.93
CA LYS A 77 46.72 6.16 -12.71
C LYS A 77 47.73 7.29 -12.49
N ASN A 78 48.74 7.10 -11.63
CA ASN A 78 50.06 6.46 -11.84
C ASN A 78 51.13 7.33 -12.54
N GLY A 79 52.20 7.61 -11.80
CA GLY A 79 53.58 7.33 -12.23
C GLY A 79 54.36 8.43 -12.94
N LYS A 80 55.22 9.15 -12.20
CA LYS A 80 56.71 9.06 -12.20
C LYS A 80 57.29 10.26 -11.46
#